data_AF-A0A2D4L460-F1
#
_entry.id   AF-A0A2D4L460-F1
#
_cell.length_a   1.000
_cell.length_b   1.000
_cell.length_c   1.000
_cell.angle_alpha   90.00
_cell.angle_beta   90.00
_cell.angle_gamma   90.00
#
_symmetry.space_group_name_H-M   'P 1'
#
loop_
_entity.id
_entity.type
_entity.pdbx_description
1 polymer ?
#
loop_
_entity_poly.entity_id
_entity_poly.type
_entity_poly.pdbx_seq_one_letter_code
_entity_poly.pdbx_strand_id
1 'polypeptide(L)'
;CVIAITSPADAIIGKYLLKVDTGTNIYSPTKNFIYILFNPWCQADSVFMPDDDERVEYVLNDTGYIYVGSIENICGRPWNFGQCVIAITSPADAIIGKYLLKVDTGTNIYSPTKNFIYILFNPWCQADSVFMPDDDERVEYVLNDTGYIYVGSIENICGRPWNFGQ
;
A
#
# COMPACT_ATOMS: atom_id res chain seq x y z
N CYS A 1 13.11 9.33 -14.68
CA CYS A 1 13.13 7.86 -14.62
C CYS A 1 12.82 7.45 -13.18
N VAL A 2 11.70 6.78 -12.97
CA VAL A 2 11.29 6.21 -11.68
C VAL A 2 11.40 4.70 -11.85
N ILE A 3 11.96 4.01 -10.86
CA ILE A 3 12.06 2.54 -10.85
C ILE A 3 11.17 2.04 -9.73
N ALA A 4 10.12 1.30 -10.10
CA ALA A 4 9.28 0.57 -9.15
C ALA A 4 9.93 -0.78 -8.85
N ILE A 5 9.93 -1.17 -7.57
CA ILE A 5 10.44 -2.47 -7.11
C ILE A 5 9.33 -3.10 -6.28
N THR A 6 8.89 -4.29 -6.67
CA THR A 6 7.91 -5.10 -5.96
C THR A 6 8.59 -6.36 -5.42
N SER A 7 8.28 -6.72 -4.18
CA SER A 7 8.67 -8.02 -3.63
C SER A 7 7.63 -9.07 -4.02
N PRO A 8 8.04 -10.33 -4.23
CA PRO A 8 7.08 -11.41 -4.40
C PRO A 8 6.30 -11.63 -3.09
N ALA A 9 5.08 -12.16 -3.19
CA ALA A 9 4.19 -12.33 -2.04
C ALA A 9 4.68 -13.41 -1.04
N ASP A 10 5.62 -14.26 -1.45
CA ASP A 10 6.30 -15.26 -0.63
C ASP A 10 7.69 -14.80 -0.15
N ALA A 11 8.04 -13.52 -0.33
CA ALA A 11 9.30 -12.98 0.14
C ALA A 11 9.48 -13.22 1.65
N ILE A 12 10.68 -13.64 2.06
CA ILE A 12 11.00 -13.86 3.47
C ILE A 12 10.82 -12.54 4.24
N ILE A 13 10.16 -12.59 5.39
CA ILE A 13 9.94 -11.40 6.22
C ILE A 13 11.23 -10.99 6.92
N GLY A 14 11.53 -9.70 6.94
CA GLY A 14 12.66 -9.18 7.70
C GLY A 14 13.34 -7.95 7.10
N LYS A 15 14.55 -7.71 7.59
CA LYS A 15 15.38 -6.56 7.23
C LYS A 15 16.34 -6.92 6.09
N TYR A 16 16.24 -6.20 4.98
CA TYR A 16 17.01 -6.41 3.77
C TYR A 16 18.00 -5.29 3.52
N LEU A 17 19.14 -5.62 2.94
CA LEU A 17 20.15 -4.67 2.48
C LEU A 17 19.91 -4.31 1.01
N LEU A 18 19.55 -3.05 0.72
CA LEU A 18 19.36 -2.51 -0.62
C LEU A 18 20.69 -2.04 -1.21
N LYS A 19 21.04 -2.57 -2.38
CA LYS A 19 22.15 -2.13 -3.22
C LYS A 19 21.66 -1.95 -4.65
N VAL A 20 22.18 -0.96 -5.35
CA VAL A 20 21.89 -0.71 -6.76
C VAL A 20 23.16 -0.96 -7.55
N ASP A 21 23.13 -1.96 -8.42
CA ASP A 21 24.24 -2.27 -9.32
C ASP A 21 23.92 -1.72 -10.72
N THR A 22 24.81 -0.87 -11.24
CA THR A 22 24.68 -0.29 -12.59
C THR A 22 25.59 -0.99 -13.61
N GLY A 23 26.20 -2.12 -13.26
CA GLY A 23 27.19 -2.85 -14.05
C GLY A 23 28.58 -2.20 -14.07
N THR A 24 28.64 -0.88 -13.86
CA THR A 24 29.89 -0.10 -13.73
C THR A 24 30.23 0.24 -12.29
N ASN A 25 29.21 0.40 -11.42
CA ASN A 25 29.36 0.78 -10.03
C ASN A 25 28.24 0.15 -9.18
N ILE A 26 28.55 -0.09 -7.91
CA ILE A 26 27.57 -0.49 -6.89
C ILE A 26 27.31 0.69 -5.98
N TYR A 27 26.08 1.18 -5.97
CA TYR A 27 25.62 2.25 -5.10
C TYR A 27 24.88 1.67 -3.90
N SER A 28 25.25 2.14 -2.71
CA SER A 28 24.51 1.88 -1.47
C SER A 28 23.94 3.20 -0.98
N PRO A 29 22.61 3.35 -0.87
CA PRO A 29 22.01 4.55 -0.31
C PRO A 29 22.48 4.77 1.14
N THR A 30 22.49 6.02 1.61
CA THR A 30 22.90 6.40 2.98
C THR A 30 22.12 5.65 4.07
N LYS A 31 20.88 5.23 3.77
CA LYS A 31 20.17 4.17 4.49
C LYS A 31 19.83 3.06 3.50
N ASN A 32 20.57 1.97 3.58
CA ASN A 32 20.50 0.84 2.68
C ASN A 32 19.68 -0.32 3.28
N PHE A 33 18.80 -0.07 4.26
CA PHE A 33 17.94 -1.13 4.79
C PHE A 33 16.47 -0.88 4.49
N ILE A 34 15.79 -1.92 4.03
CA ILE A 34 14.33 -1.97 3.87
C ILE A 34 13.76 -3.09 4.73
N TYR A 35 12.49 -2.99 5.11
CA TYR A 35 11.78 -4.05 5.82
C TYR A 35 10.69 -4.60 4.90
N ILE A 36 10.65 -5.92 4.78
CA ILE A 36 9.56 -6.63 4.14
C ILE A 36 8.75 -7.26 5.28
N LEU A 37 7.45 -6.97 5.28
CA LEU A 37 6.47 -7.48 6.22
C LEU A 37 5.43 -8.30 5.45
N PHE A 38 4.69 -9.13 6.18
CA PHE A 38 3.50 -9.79 5.64
C PHE A 38 2.50 -8.75 5.12
N ASN A 39 1.80 -9.08 4.04
CA ASN A 39 0.85 -8.18 3.39
C ASN A 39 -0.57 -8.78 3.32
N PRO A 40 -1.41 -8.56 4.36
CA PRO A 40 -2.81 -8.98 4.37
C PRO A 40 -3.69 -8.38 3.27
N TRP A 41 -3.21 -7.37 2.52
CA TRP A 41 -3.94 -6.76 1.40
C TRP A 41 -3.66 -7.44 0.05
N CYS A 42 -2.62 -8.27 -0.04
CA CYS A 42 -2.24 -8.95 -1.28
C CYS A 42 -2.86 -10.35 -1.33
N GLN A 43 -3.74 -10.61 -2.31
CA GLN A 43 -4.39 -11.92 -2.47
C GLN A 43 -3.42 -13.09 -2.68
N ALA A 44 -2.22 -12.81 -3.20
CA ALA A 44 -1.18 -13.80 -3.38
C ALA A 44 -0.36 -14.07 -2.10
N ASP A 45 -0.50 -13.25 -1.05
CA ASP A 45 0.18 -13.46 0.22
C ASP A 45 -0.58 -14.51 1.06
N SER A 46 0.18 -15.37 1.71
CA SER A 46 -0.32 -16.40 2.63
C SER A 46 -1.21 -15.87 3.76
N VAL A 47 -1.06 -14.59 4.13
CA VAL A 47 -1.85 -13.96 5.21
C VAL A 47 -2.97 -13.05 4.69
N PHE A 48 -3.35 -13.18 3.43
CA PHE A 48 -4.41 -12.37 2.83
C PHE A 48 -5.70 -12.44 3.65
N MET A 49 -6.28 -11.26 3.91
CA MET A 49 -7.58 -11.12 4.54
C MET A 49 -8.49 -10.33 3.59
N PRO A 50 -9.55 -10.95 3.04
CA PRO A 50 -10.43 -10.31 2.07
C PRO A 50 -11.35 -9.26 2.72
N ASP A 51 -11.63 -9.38 4.02
CA ASP A 51 -12.53 -8.48 4.75
C ASP A 51 -11.75 -7.28 5.33
N ASP A 52 -12.23 -6.08 5.05
CA ASP A 52 -11.65 -4.82 5.52
C ASP A 52 -11.78 -4.67 7.04
N ASP A 53 -12.91 -5.07 7.62
CA ASP A 53 -13.17 -4.96 9.05
C ASP A 53 -12.29 -5.94 9.84
N GLU A 54 -12.06 -7.15 9.31
CA GLU A 54 -11.13 -8.11 9.90
C GLU A 54 -9.68 -7.61 9.85
N ARG A 55 -9.28 -6.95 8.75
CA ARG A 55 -7.94 -6.33 8.68
C ARG A 55 -7.78 -5.20 9.68
N VAL A 56 -8.82 -4.40 9.87
CA VAL A 56 -8.82 -3.36 10.91
C VAL A 56 -8.64 -4.00 12.28
N GLU A 57 -9.41 -5.03 12.61
CA GLU A 57 -9.38 -5.67 13.93
C GLU A 57 -8.08 -6.44 14.21
N TYR A 58 -7.61 -7.25 13.26
CA TYR A 58 -6.51 -8.18 13.51
C TYR A 58 -5.13 -7.63 13.15
N VAL A 59 -5.07 -6.57 12.34
CA VAL A 59 -3.80 -6.03 11.84
C VAL A 59 -3.57 -4.59 12.32
N LEU A 60 -4.59 -3.73 12.24
CA LEU A 60 -4.42 -2.30 12.51
C LEU A 60 -4.71 -1.91 13.96
N ASN A 61 -5.67 -2.56 14.62
CA ASN A 61 -6.05 -2.25 15.99
C ASN A 61 -4.94 -2.62 16.96
N ASP A 62 -4.51 -1.66 17.78
CA ASP A 62 -3.41 -1.80 18.73
C ASP A 62 -3.88 -2.07 20.17
N THR A 63 -5.18 -2.17 20.36
CA THR A 63 -5.84 -2.46 21.62
C THR A 63 -6.92 -3.52 21.42
N GLY A 64 -7.17 -4.30 22.46
CA GLY A 64 -8.20 -5.34 22.44
C GLY A 64 -8.52 -5.84 23.84
N TYR A 65 -9.14 -7.01 23.92
CA TYR A 65 -9.52 -7.62 25.20
C TYR A 65 -8.93 -9.02 25.36
N ILE A 66 -8.41 -9.30 26.54
CA ILE A 66 -8.10 -10.67 26.97
C ILE A 66 -9.22 -11.12 27.89
N TYR A 67 -9.96 -12.14 27.45
CA TYR A 67 -11.03 -12.74 28.24
C TYR A 67 -10.45 -13.76 29.23
N VAL A 68 -10.80 -13.60 30.51
CA VAL A 68 -10.34 -14.44 31.61
C VAL A 68 -11.53 -14.82 32.51
N GLY A 69 -11.38 -15.87 33.31
CA GLY A 69 -12.41 -16.34 34.24
C GLY A 69 -12.83 -17.77 34.00
N SER A 70 -14.02 -18.15 34.47
CA SER A 70 -14.62 -19.45 34.22
C SER A 70 -15.70 -19.34 33.15
N ILE A 71 -16.15 -20.48 32.61
CA ILE A 71 -17.25 -20.52 31.62
C ILE A 71 -18.51 -19.82 32.15
N GLU A 72 -18.77 -19.90 33.46
CA GLU A 72 -19.92 -19.26 34.13
C GLU A 72 -19.70 -17.79 34.46
N ASN A 73 -18.45 -17.30 34.42
CA ASN A 73 -18.12 -15.92 34.74
C ASN A 73 -16.89 -15.45 33.93
N ILE A 74 -17.16 -15.03 32.70
CA ILE A 74 -16.16 -14.49 31.78
C ILE A 74 -16.03 -12.98 32.00
N CYS A 75 -14.81 -12.49 32.15
CA CYS A 75 -14.50 -11.06 32.26
C CYS A 75 -13.47 -10.67 31.19
N GLY A 76 -13.77 -9.62 30.42
CA GLY A 76 -12.82 -9.02 29.49
C GLY A 76 -11.90 -8.03 30.21
N ARG A 77 -10.59 -8.16 30.03
CA ARG A 77 -9.61 -7.16 30.47
C ARG A 77 -9.07 -6.42 29.26
N PRO A 78 -9.12 -5.08 29.22
CA PRO A 78 -8.52 -4.32 28.14
C PRO A 78 -7.01 -4.57 28.12
N TRP A 79 -6.45 -4.71 26.94
CA TRP A 79 -5.04 -4.96 26.70
C TRP A 79 -4.56 -4.07 25.57
N ASN A 80 -3.39 -3.46 25.77
CA ASN A 80 -2.68 -2.75 24.72
C ASN A 80 -1.64 -3.69 24.13
N PHE A 81 -1.79 -4.01 22.85
CA PHE A 81 -0.88 -4.93 22.16
C PHE A 81 0.49 -4.28 21.88
N GLY A 82 0.56 -2.95 21.86
CA GLY A 82 1.80 -2.19 21.69
C GLY A 82 2.28 -2.11 20.24
N GLN A 83 1.49 -2.57 19.27
CA GLN A 83 1.74 -2.33 17.85
C GLN A 83 1.35 -0.90 17.48
N CYS A 84 2.30 -0.01 17.24
CA CYS A 84 1.95 1.35 16.78
C CYS A 84 1.77 1.34 15.26
N VAL A 85 0.51 1.37 14.81
CA VAL A 85 0.17 1.56 13.38
C VAL A 85 -0.40 2.97 13.18
N ILE A 86 0.39 3.84 12.58
CA ILE A 86 -0.08 5.19 12.20
C ILE A 86 -0.48 5.15 10.73
N ALA A 87 -1.78 5.01 10.48
CA ALA A 87 -2.35 5.13 9.15
C ALA A 87 -2.67 6.61 8.86
N ILE A 88 -2.05 7.16 7.82
CA ILE A 88 -2.36 8.51 7.31
C ILE A 88 -3.11 8.30 5.99
N THR A 89 -4.40 8.62 5.98
CA THR A 89 -5.24 8.59 4.78
C THR A 89 -5.46 10.01 4.30
N SER A 90 -5.33 10.24 2.99
CA SER A 90 -5.73 11.49 2.38
C SER A 90 -7.24 11.48 2.09
N PRO A 91 -7.95 12.60 2.22
CA PRO A 91 -9.32 12.70 1.72
C PRO A 91 -9.35 12.51 0.20
N ALA A 92 -10.49 12.06 -0.33
CA ALA A 92 -10.65 11.73 -1.76
C ALA A 92 -10.51 12.94 -2.70
N ASP A 93 -10.63 14.16 -2.17
CA ASP A 93 -10.44 15.43 -2.88
C ASP A 93 -9.05 16.05 -2.61
N ALA A 94 -8.15 15.33 -1.95
CA ALA A 94 -6.79 15.80 -1.71
C ALA A 94 -6.08 16.13 -3.03
N ILE A 95 -5.38 17.27 -3.05
CA ILE A 95 -4.62 17.67 -4.24
C ILE A 95 -3.57 16.59 -4.54
N ILE A 96 -3.49 16.15 -5.80
CA ILE A 96 -2.51 15.15 -6.20
C ILE A 96 -1.11 15.77 -6.22
N GLY A 97 -0.12 15.06 -5.68
CA GLY A 97 1.26 15.53 -5.73
C GLY A 97 2.16 15.01 -4.63
N LYS A 98 3.33 15.65 -4.54
CA LYS A 98 4.38 15.34 -3.57
C LYS A 98 4.20 16.19 -2.32
N TYR A 99 3.98 15.54 -1.19
CA TYR A 99 3.78 16.16 0.12
C TYR A 99 4.96 15.94 1.03
N LEU A 100 5.18 16.85 1.96
CA LEU A 100 6.18 16.72 3.01
C LEU A 100 5.52 16.12 4.26
N LEU A 101 5.98 14.95 4.71
CA LEU A 101 5.53 14.29 5.93
C LEU A 101 6.39 14.71 7.12
N LYS A 102 5.73 15.23 8.16
CA LYS A 102 6.30 15.47 9.49
C LYS A 102 5.34 14.92 10.53
N VAL A 103 5.88 14.33 11.59
CA VAL A 103 5.13 13.81 12.73
C VAL A 103 5.40 14.74 13.91
N ASP A 104 4.39 15.44 14.38
CA ASP A 104 4.47 16.28 15.57
C ASP A 104 3.86 15.52 16.75
N THR A 105 4.66 15.27 17.79
CA THR A 105 4.23 14.59 19.02
C THR A 105 3.92 15.57 20.15
N GLY A 106 3.81 16.88 19.87
CA GLY A 106 3.63 17.96 20.82
C GLY A 106 4.88 18.32 21.64
N THR A 107 5.75 17.35 21.87
CA THR A 107 7.05 17.52 22.54
C THR A 107 8.21 17.58 21.55
N ASN A 108 8.10 16.92 20.40
CA ASN A 108 9.12 16.85 19.37
C ASN A 108 8.49 16.75 17.98
N ILE A 109 9.20 17.27 16.98
CA ILE A 109 8.84 17.10 15.57
C ILE A 109 9.81 16.09 14.96
N TYR A 110 9.28 14.94 14.56
CA TYR A 110 10.00 13.91 13.85
C TYR A 110 9.79 14.06 12.34
N SER A 111 10.88 14.06 11.58
CA SER A 111 10.83 13.96 10.11
C SER A 111 11.34 12.59 9.70
N PRO A 112 10.51 11.73 9.08
CA PRO A 112 10.96 10.47 8.51
C PRO A 112 12.09 10.69 7.51
N THR A 113 12.97 9.70 7.34
CA THR A 113 14.18 9.88 6.50
C THR A 113 13.85 10.09 5.01
N LYS A 114 12.72 9.52 4.55
CA LYS A 114 12.03 10.00 3.35
C LYS A 114 10.80 10.76 3.83
N ASN A 115 10.95 12.06 4.02
CA ASN A 115 9.89 12.93 4.50
C ASN A 115 8.95 13.36 3.37
N PHE A 116 8.86 12.62 2.27
CA PHE A 116 7.92 12.94 1.22
C PHE A 116 7.05 11.74 0.86
N ILE A 117 5.76 11.99 0.74
CA ILE A 117 4.75 11.04 0.31
C ILE A 117 4.13 11.56 -0.99
N TYR A 118 3.63 10.67 -1.83
CA TYR A 118 2.85 11.04 -3.00
C TYR A 118 1.40 10.69 -2.72
N ILE A 119 0.53 11.68 -2.88
CA ILE A 119 -0.92 11.44 -2.94
C ILE A 119 -1.24 11.32 -4.42
N LEU A 120 -1.81 10.18 -4.80
CA LEU A 120 -2.23 9.83 -6.15
C LEU A 120 -3.76 9.69 -6.17
N PHE A 121 -4.31 9.82 -7.37
CA PHE A 121 -5.69 9.45 -7.65
C PHE A 121 -5.95 8.00 -7.19
N ASN A 122 -7.07 7.77 -6.50
CA ASN A 122 -7.40 6.47 -5.94
C ASN A 122 -8.63 5.85 -6.63
N PRO A 123 -8.44 5.01 -7.66
CA PRO A 123 -9.55 4.40 -8.38
C PRO A 123 -10.31 3.35 -7.56
N TRP A 124 -9.85 2.99 -6.35
CA TRP A 124 -10.58 2.12 -5.42
C TRP A 124 -11.48 2.89 -4.44
N CYS A 125 -11.41 4.22 -4.40
CA CYS A 125 -12.22 5.03 -3.49
C CYS A 125 -13.45 5.59 -4.20
N GLN A 126 -14.66 5.18 -3.79
CA GLN A 126 -15.92 5.64 -4.41
C GLN A 126 -16.12 7.17 -4.38
N ALA A 127 -15.51 7.85 -3.42
CA ALA A 127 -15.57 9.31 -3.29
C ALA A 127 -14.53 10.04 -4.16
N ASP A 128 -13.58 9.32 -4.77
CA ASP A 128 -12.57 9.90 -5.65
C ASP A 128 -13.13 10.04 -7.07
N SER A 129 -12.78 11.15 -7.72
CA SER A 129 -13.16 11.47 -9.09
C SER A 129 -12.78 10.40 -10.13
N VAL A 130 -11.78 9.58 -9.84
CA VAL A 130 -11.30 8.51 -10.73
C VAL A 130 -11.78 7.12 -10.33
N PHE A 131 -12.77 7.02 -9.44
CA PHE A 131 -13.29 5.73 -8.99
C PHE A 131 -13.69 4.83 -10.16
N MET A 132 -13.21 3.60 -10.14
CA MET A 132 -13.55 2.56 -11.10
C MET A 132 -14.32 1.47 -10.34
N PRO A 133 -15.63 1.34 -10.52
CA PRO A 133 -16.41 0.34 -9.79
C PRO A 133 -16.06 -1.09 -10.21
N ASP A 134 -15.72 -1.30 -11.48
CA ASP A 134 -15.43 -2.62 -12.04
C ASP A 134 -13.98 -3.06 -11.73
N ASP A 135 -13.84 -4.25 -11.16
CA ASP A 135 -12.54 -4.87 -10.88
C ASP A 135 -11.78 -5.19 -12.18
N ASP A 136 -12.47 -5.62 -13.24
CA ASP A 136 -11.86 -5.97 -14.52
C ASP A 136 -11.30 -4.73 -15.23
N GLU A 137 -12.02 -3.60 -15.16
CA GLU A 137 -11.52 -2.31 -15.68
C GLU A 137 -10.31 -1.80 -14.88
N ARG A 138 -10.31 -1.95 -13.56
CA ARG A 138 -9.14 -1.62 -12.72
C ARG A 138 -7.94 -2.48 -13.09
N VAL A 139 -8.16 -3.76 -13.35
CA VAL A 139 -7.10 -4.67 -13.82
C VAL A 139 -6.56 -4.19 -15.17
N GLU A 140 -7.43 -3.86 -16.13
CA GLU A 140 -7.02 -3.45 -17.47
C GLU A 140 -6.29 -2.09 -17.50
N TYR A 141 -6.82 -1.07 -16.82
CA TYR A 141 -6.35 0.30 -16.98
C TYR A 141 -5.36 0.76 -15.92
N VAL A 142 -5.35 0.13 -14.75
CA VAL A 142 -4.55 0.58 -13.58
C VAL A 142 -3.48 -0.43 -13.18
N LEU A 143 -3.75 -1.73 -13.28
CA LEU A 143 -2.82 -2.76 -12.80
C LEU A 143 -1.98 -3.41 -13.92
N ASN A 144 -2.46 -3.37 -15.16
CA ASN A 144 -1.73 -3.92 -16.30
C ASN A 144 -0.80 -2.88 -16.92
N ASP A 145 0.46 -3.26 -17.16
CA ASP A 145 1.44 -2.43 -17.89
C ASP A 145 1.27 -2.50 -19.41
N THR A 146 0.40 -3.39 -19.89
CA THR A 146 0.12 -3.62 -21.31
C THR A 146 -1.37 -3.80 -21.56
N GLY A 147 -1.89 -3.20 -22.63
CA GLY A 147 -3.29 -3.33 -23.04
C GLY A 147 -3.47 -3.05 -24.53
N TYR A 148 -4.70 -2.74 -24.95
CA TYR A 148 -4.98 -2.36 -26.33
C TYR A 148 -5.44 -0.90 -26.40
N ILE A 149 -4.87 -0.13 -27.32
CA ILE A 149 -5.43 1.16 -27.71
C ILE A 149 -6.26 0.97 -28.97
N TYR A 150 -7.45 1.55 -28.98
CA TYR A 150 -8.34 1.51 -30.14
C TYR A 150 -8.23 2.82 -30.89
N VAL A 151 -7.84 2.75 -32.15
CA VAL A 151 -7.61 3.90 -33.02
C VAL A 151 -8.37 3.75 -34.32
N GLY A 152 -8.92 4.86 -34.83
CA GLY A 152 -9.64 4.86 -36.09
C GLY A 152 -10.74 5.90 -36.18
N SER A 153 -11.53 5.82 -37.25
CA SER A 153 -12.74 6.63 -37.44
C SER A 153 -13.96 5.88 -36.89
N ILE A 154 -15.10 6.57 -36.74
CA ILE A 154 -16.36 5.96 -36.28
C ILE A 154 -16.80 4.74 -37.11
N GLU A 155 -16.36 4.66 -38.37
CA GLU A 155 -16.67 3.57 -39.29
C GLU A 155 -15.61 2.45 -39.29
N ASN A 156 -14.43 2.67 -38.69
CA ASN A 156 -13.34 1.72 -38.70
C ASN A 156 -12.40 1.92 -37.51
N ILE A 157 -12.72 1.27 -36.39
CA ILE A 157 -11.92 1.25 -35.17
C ILE A 157 -11.10 -0.04 -35.14
N CYS A 158 -9.79 0.05 -34.91
CA CYS A 158 -8.91 -1.10 -34.78
C CYS A 158 -8.11 -1.04 -33.46
N GLY A 159 -8.03 -2.17 -32.76
CA GLY A 159 -7.21 -2.32 -31.56
C GLY A 159 -5.76 -2.62 -31.89
N ARG A 160 -4.83 -1.97 -31.20
CA ARG A 160 -3.39 -2.28 -31.28
C ARG A 160 -2.82 -2.46 -29.88
N PRO A 161 -1.96 -3.47 -29.65
CA PRO A 161 -1.31 -3.66 -28.36
C PRO A 161 -0.43 -2.45 -28.04
N TRP A 162 -0.47 -2.00 -26.79
CA TRP A 162 0.20 -0.83 -26.26
C TRP A 162 0.81 -1.16 -24.91
N ASN A 163 1.99 -0.59 -24.64
CA ASN A 163 2.61 -0.64 -23.32
C ASN A 163 2.41 0.72 -22.65
N PHE A 164 1.72 0.73 -21.51
CA PHE A 164 1.33 1.96 -20.83
C PHE A 164 2.51 2.67 -20.16
N GLY A 165 3.60 1.94 -19.88
CA GLY A 165 4.81 2.49 -19.28
C GLY A 165 4.58 3.14 -17.92
N GLN A 166 3.60 2.62 -17.16
CA GLN A 166 3.23 3.07 -15.83
C GLN A 166 4.32 2.77 -14.79
#